data_AF-A0A5S9IJH0-F1
#
_entry.id   AF-A0A5S9IJH0-F1
#
_cell.length_a   1.000
_cell.length_b   1.000
_cell.length_c   1.000
_cell.angle_alpha   90.00
_cell.angle_beta   90.00
_cell.angle_gamma   90.00
#
_symmetry.space_group_name_H-M   'P 1'
#
loop_
_entity.id
_entity.type
_entity.pdbx_description
1 polymer ?
#
loop_
_entity_poly.entity_id
_entity_poly.type
_entity_poly.pdbx_seq_one_letter_code
_entity_poly.pdbx_strand_id
1 'polypeptide(L)'
;MNLEQIQSKMMMAVDEEDYHLALELAHKAVDITDGERKAWCLLNVADVLMKQENYKDAGKTAIKAGQILQPMYGADSYEYAYVCLYLGKVYFHLDKYEVSRQCLDFFVQSAQNHLQDITDAEERANIELLIEDAHMGILANNEVIQSIYQ
;
A
#
# COMPACT_ATOMS: atom_id res chain seq x y z
N MET A 1 3.67 -7.29 24.20
CA MET A 1 3.72 -6.01 23.45
C MET A 1 2.34 -5.82 22.85
N ASN A 2 1.69 -4.68 23.09
CA ASN A 2 0.43 -4.36 22.44
C ASN A 2 0.69 -3.86 21.00
N LEU A 3 -0.37 -3.60 20.23
CA LEU A 3 -0.26 -3.17 18.84
C LEU A 3 0.52 -1.86 18.68
N GLU A 4 0.22 -0.84 19.50
CA GLU A 4 0.88 0.47 19.44
C GLU A 4 2.39 0.36 19.68
N GLN A 5 2.80 -0.43 20.67
CA GLN A 5 4.21 -0.69 20.95
C GLN A 5 4.89 -1.45 19.80
N ILE A 6 4.17 -2.35 19.12
CA ILE A 6 4.68 -3.04 17.93
C ILE A 6 4.88 -2.04 16.79
N GLN A 7 3.88 -1.21 16.51
CA GLN A 7 3.93 -0.23 15.43
C GLN A 7 5.04 0.80 15.63
N SER A 8 5.19 1.34 16.84
CA SER A 8 6.26 2.29 17.16
C SER A 8 7.65 1.67 16.96
N LYS A 9 7.87 0.43 17.44
CA LYS A 9 9.16 -0.25 17.22
C LYS A 9 9.40 -0.64 15.77
N MET A 10 8.35 -1.01 15.05
CA MET A 10 8.42 -1.35 13.64
C MET A 10 8.84 -0.13 12.83
N MET A 11 8.26 1.04 13.11
CA MET A 11 8.65 2.30 12.48
C MET A 11 10.11 2.63 12.73
N MET A 12 10.59 2.52 13.98
CA MET A 12 12.02 2.71 14.29
C MET A 12 12.91 1.73 13.52
N ALA A 13 12.53 0.46 13.44
CA ALA A 13 13.29 -0.54 12.67
C ALA A 13 13.31 -0.22 11.17
N VAL A 14 12.22 0.32 10.60
CA VAL A 14 12.19 0.79 9.21
C VAL A 14 13.11 2.00 9.01
N ASP A 15 13.12 2.96 9.94
CA ASP A 15 14.00 4.15 9.88
C ASP A 15 15.48 3.78 10.00
N GLU A 16 15.77 2.72 10.76
CA GLU A 16 17.12 2.14 10.92
C GLU A 16 17.49 1.14 9.81
N GLU A 17 16.61 0.94 8.82
CA GLU A 17 16.73 -0.04 7.74
C GLU A 17 16.90 -1.50 8.20
N ASP A 18 16.56 -1.81 9.46
CA ASP A 18 16.46 -3.17 9.98
C ASP A 18 15.14 -3.81 9.53
N TYR A 19 15.08 -4.13 8.24
CA TYR A 19 13.89 -4.72 7.64
C TYR A 19 13.60 -6.14 8.14
N HIS A 20 14.59 -6.83 8.71
CA HIS A 20 14.34 -8.13 9.33
C HIS A 20 13.51 -7.96 10.60
N LEU A 21 13.91 -7.07 11.50
CA LEU A 21 13.14 -6.76 12.70
C LEU A 21 11.80 -6.13 12.36
N ALA A 22 11.76 -5.20 11.40
CA ALA A 22 10.50 -4.60 10.93
C ALA A 22 9.51 -5.67 10.45
N LEU A 23 9.98 -6.68 9.70
CA LEU A 23 9.12 -7.74 9.18
C LEU A 23 8.62 -8.67 10.30
N GLU A 24 9.49 -9.02 11.26
CA GLU A 24 9.09 -9.80 12.45
C GLU A 24 7.99 -9.07 13.23
N LEU A 25 8.16 -7.77 13.46
CA LEU A 25 7.19 -6.93 14.16
C LEU A 25 5.88 -6.80 13.37
N ALA A 26 5.95 -6.61 12.06
CA ALA A 26 4.76 -6.54 11.20
C ALA A 26 3.95 -7.84 11.24
N HIS A 27 4.60 -9.01 11.16
CA HIS A 27 3.93 -10.30 11.31
C HIS A 27 3.31 -10.48 12.70
N LYS A 28 4.02 -10.09 13.75
CA LYS A 28 3.47 -10.10 15.11
C LYS A 28 2.24 -9.22 15.26
N ALA A 29 2.18 -8.08 14.59
CA ALA A 29 0.98 -7.23 14.55
C ALA A 29 -0.20 -7.96 13.89
N VAL A 30 0.04 -8.66 12.77
CA VAL A 30 -0.98 -9.47 12.08
C VAL A 30 -1.52 -10.59 12.96
N ASP A 31 -0.67 -11.23 13.77
CA ASP A 31 -1.07 -12.36 14.64
C ASP A 31 -1.98 -11.94 15.80
N ILE A 32 -1.90 -10.67 16.24
CA ILE A 32 -2.70 -10.14 17.36
C ILE A 32 -3.89 -9.29 16.91
N THR A 33 -4.13 -9.18 15.61
CA THR A 33 -5.20 -8.37 15.02
C THR A 33 -6.14 -9.19 14.14
N ASP A 34 -7.37 -8.72 14.02
CA ASP A 34 -8.42 -9.30 13.18
C ASP A 34 -9.19 -8.21 12.40
N GLY A 35 -9.98 -8.64 11.41
CA GLY A 35 -10.79 -7.77 10.58
C GLY A 35 -9.98 -6.66 9.91
N GLU A 36 -10.54 -5.46 9.90
CA GLU A 36 -9.93 -4.26 9.30
C GLU A 36 -8.48 -4.02 9.80
N ARG A 37 -8.26 -4.08 11.13
CA ARG A 37 -6.92 -3.85 11.71
C ARG A 37 -5.88 -4.83 11.18
N LYS A 38 -6.28 -6.09 10.94
CA LYS A 38 -5.41 -7.10 10.34
C LYS A 38 -5.04 -6.75 8.91
N ALA A 39 -5.99 -6.21 8.13
CA ALA A 39 -5.74 -5.78 6.77
C ALA A 39 -4.70 -4.65 6.72
N TRP A 40 -4.82 -3.65 7.59
CA TRP A 40 -3.82 -2.59 7.69
C TRP A 40 -2.44 -3.12 8.12
N CYS A 41 -2.38 -4.07 9.05
CA CYS A 41 -1.13 -4.73 9.42
C CYS A 41 -0.52 -5.55 8.25
N LEU A 42 -1.35 -6.19 7.43
CA LEU A 42 -0.89 -6.89 6.23
C LEU A 42 -0.29 -5.93 5.19
N LEU A 43 -0.82 -4.71 5.05
CA LEU A 43 -0.20 -3.71 4.17
C LEU A 43 1.16 -3.24 4.71
N ASN A 44 1.35 -3.13 6.03
CA ASN A 44 2.67 -2.89 6.61
C ASN A 44 3.65 -4.03 6.32
N VAL A 45 3.20 -5.30 6.40
CA VAL A 45 4.03 -6.45 5.97
C VAL A 45 4.40 -6.33 4.49
N ALA A 46 3.46 -5.94 3.63
CA ALA A 46 3.73 -5.73 2.20
C ALA A 46 4.75 -4.60 1.97
N ASP A 47 4.66 -3.49 2.71
CA ASP A 47 5.63 -2.38 2.63
C ASP A 47 7.05 -2.85 2.96
N VAL A 48 7.22 -3.54 4.08
CA VAL A 48 8.52 -4.04 4.52
C VAL A 48 9.07 -5.05 3.51
N LEU A 49 8.22 -5.93 2.97
CA LEU A 49 8.63 -6.86 1.91
C LEU A 49 9.07 -6.15 0.63
N MET A 50 8.43 -5.03 0.24
CA MET A 50 8.89 -4.21 -0.89
C MET A 50 10.25 -3.58 -0.61
N LYS A 51 10.49 -3.07 0.61
CA LYS A 51 11.80 -2.54 1.02
C LYS A 51 12.91 -3.60 1.02
N GLN A 52 12.55 -4.87 1.17
CA GLN A 52 13.45 -6.03 1.00
C GLN A 52 13.52 -6.54 -0.44
N GLU A 53 12.92 -5.85 -1.41
CA GLU A 53 12.82 -6.26 -2.82
C GLU A 53 12.08 -7.61 -3.02
N ASN A 54 11.36 -8.10 -2.02
CA ASN A 54 10.54 -9.30 -2.11
C ASN A 54 9.13 -8.97 -2.64
N TYR A 55 9.08 -8.47 -3.89
CA TYR A 55 7.85 -8.01 -4.53
C TYR A 55 6.80 -9.10 -4.70
N LYS A 56 7.22 -10.35 -4.90
CA LYS A 56 6.30 -11.48 -5.08
C LYS A 56 5.48 -11.75 -3.82
N ASP A 57 6.13 -11.76 -2.65
CA ASP A 57 5.42 -11.99 -1.39
C ASP A 57 4.72 -10.72 -0.90
N ALA A 58 5.26 -9.52 -1.21
CA ALA A 58 4.56 -8.26 -0.98
C ALA A 58 3.19 -8.25 -1.70
N GLY A 59 3.16 -8.62 -2.98
CA GLY A 59 1.92 -8.70 -3.76
C GLY A 59 0.90 -9.69 -3.20
N LYS A 60 1.34 -10.90 -2.82
CA LYS A 60 0.45 -11.88 -2.16
C LYS A 60 -0.10 -11.34 -0.85
N THR A 61 0.70 -10.60 -0.10
CA THR A 61 0.30 -10.04 1.19
C THR A 61 -0.70 -8.90 1.01
N ALA A 62 -0.47 -8.00 0.06
CA ALA A 62 -1.43 -6.96 -0.30
C ALA A 62 -2.76 -7.54 -0.79
N ILE A 63 -2.75 -8.62 -1.58
CA ILE A 63 -3.98 -9.33 -1.99
C ILE A 63 -4.76 -9.85 -0.76
N LYS A 64 -4.08 -10.39 0.26
CA LYS A 64 -4.75 -10.84 1.50
C LYS A 64 -5.40 -9.67 2.24
N ALA A 65 -4.79 -8.49 2.26
CA ALA A 65 -5.42 -7.29 2.81
C ALA A 65 -6.69 -6.91 2.03
N GLY A 66 -6.62 -6.94 0.70
CA GLY A 66 -7.77 -6.69 -0.18
C GLY A 66 -8.93 -7.66 0.02
N GLN A 67 -8.64 -8.95 0.26
CA GLN A 67 -9.66 -9.97 0.58
C GLN A 67 -10.45 -9.67 1.87
N ILE A 68 -9.89 -8.87 2.77
CA ILE A 68 -10.56 -8.41 3.99
C ILE A 68 -11.31 -7.10 3.73
N LEU A 69 -10.65 -6.10 3.13
CA LEU A 69 -11.23 -4.76 2.97
C LEU A 69 -12.32 -4.69 1.91
N GLN A 70 -12.18 -5.41 0.79
CA GLN A 70 -13.17 -5.39 -0.30
C GLN A 70 -14.59 -5.77 0.16
N PRO A 71 -14.83 -6.89 0.87
CA PRO A 71 -16.18 -7.22 1.33
C PRO A 71 -16.68 -6.30 2.45
N MET A 72 -15.78 -5.61 3.18
CA MET A 72 -16.16 -4.71 4.27
C MET A 72 -16.65 -3.34 3.76
N TYR A 73 -15.96 -2.77 2.78
CA TYR A 73 -16.20 -1.40 2.31
C TYR A 73 -16.74 -1.33 0.87
N GLY A 74 -16.61 -2.40 0.09
CA GLY A 74 -16.95 -2.44 -1.33
C GLY A 74 -15.75 -2.20 -2.24
N ALA A 75 -15.91 -2.57 -3.51
CA ALA A 75 -14.83 -2.55 -4.50
C ALA A 75 -14.45 -1.13 -4.97
N ASP A 76 -15.30 -0.13 -4.75
CA ASP A 76 -15.05 1.27 -5.15
C ASP A 76 -14.58 2.15 -3.97
N SER A 77 -14.43 1.55 -2.79
CA SER A 77 -14.06 2.25 -1.55
C SER A 77 -12.61 2.75 -1.56
N TYR A 78 -12.33 3.81 -0.80
CA TYR A 78 -10.98 4.31 -0.59
C TYR A 78 -10.09 3.26 0.08
N GLU A 79 -10.63 2.50 1.03
CA GLU A 79 -9.93 1.47 1.78
C GLU A 79 -9.46 0.33 0.87
N TYR A 80 -10.31 -0.13 -0.05
CA TYR A 80 -9.89 -1.10 -1.06
C TYR A 80 -8.94 -0.50 -2.09
N ALA A 81 -9.16 0.75 -2.52
CA ALA A 81 -8.27 1.44 -3.44
C ALA A 81 -6.87 1.66 -2.85
N TYR A 82 -6.74 1.84 -1.54
CA TYR A 82 -5.45 1.90 -0.86
C TYR A 82 -4.67 0.58 -0.99
N VAL A 83 -5.33 -0.58 -1.07
CA VAL A 83 -4.66 -1.85 -1.43
C VAL A 83 -4.11 -1.79 -2.86
N CYS A 84 -4.84 -1.16 -3.79
CA CYS A 84 -4.37 -0.96 -5.16
C CYS A 84 -3.14 -0.05 -5.26
N LEU A 85 -2.95 0.91 -4.35
CA LEU A 85 -1.69 1.67 -4.28
C LEU A 85 -0.48 0.75 -4.09
N TYR A 86 -0.56 -0.18 -3.14
CA TYR A 86 0.51 -1.15 -2.85
C TYR A 86 0.69 -2.14 -4.00
N LEU A 87 -0.40 -2.66 -4.56
CA LEU A 87 -0.34 -3.55 -5.72
C LEU A 87 0.25 -2.85 -6.95
N GLY A 88 -0.06 -1.56 -7.15
CA GLY A 88 0.53 -0.73 -8.22
C GLY A 88 2.05 -0.70 -8.12
N LYS A 89 2.57 -0.33 -6.94
CA LYS A 89 4.02 -0.35 -6.66
C LYS A 89 4.64 -1.72 -6.88
N VAL A 90 4.01 -2.78 -6.36
CA VAL A 90 4.48 -4.16 -6.55
C VAL A 90 4.52 -4.55 -8.03
N TYR A 91 3.47 -4.25 -8.79
CA TYR A 91 3.40 -4.61 -10.19
C TYR A 91 4.40 -3.85 -11.05
N PHE A 92 4.75 -2.62 -10.68
CA PHE A 92 5.82 -1.88 -11.36
C PHE A 92 7.14 -2.64 -11.25
N HIS A 93 7.51 -3.07 -10.05
CA HIS A 93 8.75 -3.84 -9.82
C HIS A 93 8.72 -5.28 -10.35
N LEU A 94 7.54 -5.79 -10.73
CA LEU A 94 7.38 -7.07 -11.41
C LEU A 94 7.27 -6.92 -12.94
N ASP A 95 7.63 -5.76 -13.48
CA ASP A 95 7.58 -5.41 -14.90
C ASP A 95 6.19 -5.52 -15.53
N LYS A 96 5.14 -5.36 -14.72
CA LYS A 96 3.73 -5.38 -15.15
C LYS A 96 3.19 -3.97 -15.22
N TYR A 97 3.81 -3.15 -16.07
CA TYR A 97 3.61 -1.69 -16.09
C TYR A 97 2.16 -1.26 -16.38
N GLU A 98 1.46 -1.93 -17.31
CA GLU A 98 0.07 -1.59 -17.60
C GLU A 98 -0.86 -1.88 -16.41
N VAL A 99 -0.66 -3.01 -15.72
CA VAL A 99 -1.46 -3.40 -14.55
C VAL A 99 -1.14 -2.49 -13.37
N SER A 100 0.15 -2.19 -13.17
CA SER A 100 0.62 -1.22 -12.19
C SER A 100 -0.07 0.14 -12.37
N ARG A 101 -0.02 0.69 -13.60
CA ARG A 101 -0.68 1.96 -13.93
C ARG A 101 -2.17 1.92 -13.63
N GLN A 102 -2.88 0.87 -14.04
CA GLN A 102 -4.32 0.74 -13.77
C GLN A 102 -4.65 0.73 -12.28
N CYS A 103 -3.83 0.04 -11.46
CA CYS A 103 -4.00 0.05 -10.01
C CYS A 103 -3.78 1.45 -9.40
N LEU A 104 -2.76 2.18 -9.86
CA LEU A 104 -2.48 3.54 -9.41
C LEU A 104 -3.56 4.54 -9.86
N ASP A 105 -4.02 4.43 -11.11
CA ASP A 105 -5.12 5.25 -11.65
C ASP A 105 -6.41 5.05 -10.82
N PHE A 106 -6.72 3.79 -10.47
CA PHE A 106 -7.85 3.47 -9.61
C PHE A 106 -7.71 4.07 -8.21
N PHE A 107 -6.53 3.95 -7.59
CA PHE A 107 -6.24 4.57 -6.30
C PHE A 107 -6.47 6.09 -6.33
N VAL A 108 -5.87 6.78 -7.31
CA VAL A 108 -6.00 8.23 -7.47
C VAL A 108 -7.46 8.63 -7.57
N GLN A 109 -8.25 7.95 -8.40
CA GLN A 109 -9.66 8.27 -8.60
C GLN A 109 -10.48 8.10 -7.32
N SER A 110 -10.31 7.00 -6.59
CA SER A 110 -11.03 6.78 -5.33
C SER A 110 -10.57 7.73 -4.22
N ALA A 111 -9.27 8.03 -4.14
CA ALA A 111 -8.71 8.98 -3.17
C ALA A 111 -9.24 10.41 -3.39
N GLN A 112 -9.31 10.85 -4.65
CA GLN A 112 -9.90 12.16 -5.00
C GLN A 112 -11.38 12.26 -4.63
N ASN A 113 -12.14 11.17 -4.81
CA ASN A 113 -13.54 11.13 -4.39
C ASN A 113 -13.65 11.20 -2.87
N HIS A 114 -12.83 10.44 -2.14
CA HIS A 114 -12.81 10.42 -0.69
C HIS A 114 -12.47 11.80 -0.08
N LEU A 115 -11.54 12.54 -0.69
CA LEU A 115 -11.17 13.89 -0.28
C LEU A 115 -12.33 14.91 -0.29
N GLN A 116 -13.44 14.63 -0.98
CA GLN A 116 -14.61 15.51 -0.95
C GLN A 116 -15.30 15.52 0.42
N ASP A 117 -15.19 14.41 1.16
CA ASP A 117 -15.86 14.21 2.45
C ASP A 117 -14.92 14.47 3.65
N ILE A 118 -13.59 14.52 3.42
CA ILE A 118 -12.59 14.76 4.47
C ILE A 118 -12.50 16.24 4.85
N THR A 119 -12.81 16.53 6.12
CA THR A 119 -12.69 17.87 6.70
C THR A 119 -11.44 18.06 7.56
N ASP A 120 -10.83 16.96 8.02
CA ASP A 120 -9.58 17.00 8.77
C ASP A 120 -8.41 17.36 7.84
N ALA A 121 -7.63 18.38 8.22
CA ALA A 121 -6.58 18.92 7.38
C ALA A 121 -5.35 18.00 7.33
N GLU A 122 -5.07 17.25 8.39
CA GLU A 122 -3.93 16.34 8.46
C GLU A 122 -4.20 15.09 7.61
N GLU A 123 -5.38 14.50 7.76
CA GLU A 123 -5.84 13.38 6.93
C GLU A 123 -5.86 13.76 5.44
N ARG A 124 -6.41 14.93 5.11
CA ARG A 124 -6.39 15.47 3.74
C ARG A 124 -4.97 15.57 3.19
N ALA A 125 -4.05 16.19 3.92
CA ALA A 125 -2.66 16.36 3.47
C ALA A 125 -1.97 15.01 3.26
N ASN A 126 -2.23 14.02 4.13
CA ASN A 126 -1.69 12.68 3.98
C ASN A 126 -2.21 11.99 2.70
N ILE A 127 -3.51 12.13 2.40
CA ILE A 127 -4.10 11.56 1.17
C ILE A 127 -3.54 12.26 -0.07
N GLU A 128 -3.38 13.58 -0.04
CA GLU A 128 -2.80 14.35 -1.14
C GLU A 128 -1.36 13.91 -1.45
N LEU A 129 -0.52 13.69 -0.43
CA LEU A 129 0.83 13.14 -0.60
C LEU A 129 0.83 11.75 -1.26
N LEU A 130 -0.12 10.89 -0.89
CA LEU A 130 -0.24 9.56 -1.51
C LEU A 130 -0.68 9.65 -2.97
N ILE A 131 -1.56 10.59 -3.31
CA ILE A 131 -1.97 10.86 -4.69
C ILE A 131 -0.77 11.34 -5.51
N GLU A 132 0.06 12.24 -4.96
CA GLU A 132 1.27 12.71 -5.63
C GLU A 132 2.25 11.57 -5.92
N ASP A 133 2.51 10.70 -4.94
CA ASP A 133 3.35 9.50 -5.12
C ASP A 133 2.78 8.56 -6.20
N ALA A 134 1.46 8.33 -6.18
CA ALA A 134 0.79 7.52 -7.20
C ALA A 134 0.91 8.13 -8.61
N HIS A 135 0.77 9.46 -8.74
CA HIS A 135 0.98 10.15 -10.02
C HIS A 135 2.42 10.00 -10.53
N MET A 136 3.41 10.10 -9.66
CA MET A 136 4.81 9.86 -10.04
C MET A 136 5.01 8.42 -10.52
N GLY A 137 4.40 7.45 -9.84
CA GLY A 137 4.36 6.06 -10.30
C GLY A 137 3.71 5.92 -11.68
N ILE A 138 2.56 6.55 -11.93
CA ILE A 138 1.88 6.53 -13.23
C ILE A 138 2.77 7.08 -14.34
N LEU A 139 3.46 8.20 -14.09
CA LEU A 139 4.41 8.79 -15.04
C LEU A 139 5.55 7.82 -15.38
N ALA A 140 6.17 7.21 -14.36
CA ALA A 140 7.22 6.22 -14.56
C ALA A 140 6.74 5.02 -15.39
N ASN A 141 5.52 4.52 -15.13
CA ASN A 141 4.91 3.46 -15.95
C ASN A 141 4.77 3.92 -17.42
N ASN A 142 4.28 5.14 -17.66
CA ASN A 142 4.08 5.65 -19.01
C ASN A 142 5.40 5.79 -19.78
N GLU A 143 6.48 6.25 -19.13
CA GLU A 143 7.81 6.35 -19.74
C GLU A 143 8.32 4.98 -20.19
N VAL A 144 8.23 3.97 -19.32
CA VAL A 144 8.68 2.60 -19.64
C VAL A 144 7.82 2.00 -20.76
N ILE A 145 6.50 2.10 -20.66
CA ILE A 145 5.58 1.61 -21.69
C ILE A 145 5.91 2.24 -23.05
N GLN A 146 6.08 3.56 -23.11
CA GLN A 146 6.45 4.24 -24.36
C GLN A 146 7.77 3.73 -24.93
N SER A 147 8.77 3.46 -24.08
CA SER A 147 10.07 2.92 -24.52
C SER A 147 9.99 1.50 -25.09
N ILE A 148 9.02 0.68 -24.64
CA ILE A 148 8.82 -0.69 -25.14
C ILE A 148 8.23 -0.70 -26.55
N TYR A 149 7.39 0.29 -26.88
CA TYR A 149 6.66 0.36 -28.15
C TYR A 149 7.32 1.29 -29.20
N GLN A 150 8.53 1.81 -28.93
CA GLN A 150 9.37 2.57 -29.88
C GLN A 150 10.41 1.66 -30.54
#